data_AF-A0A8J6ZXC4-F1
#
_entry.id   AF-A0A8J6ZXC4-F1
#
_cell.length_a   1.000
_cell.length_b   1.000
_cell.length_c   1.000
_cell.angle_alpha   90.00
_cell.angle_beta   90.00
_cell.angle_gamma   90.00
#
_symmetry.space_group_name_H-M   'P 1'
#
loop_
_entity.id
_entity.type
_entity.pdbx_description
1 polymer ?
#
loop_
_entity_poly.entity_id
_entity_poly.type
_entity_poly.pdbx_seq_one_letter_code
_entity_poly.pdbx_strand_id
1 'polypeptide(L)'
;MRKRGGLLIEVGVVVAIALSLIIIMPVVLSQFRLNLLGRFLSLAIAALGIDLIWGYTGLLSLGHGIFFGLGGYAIAIYLKLQVPSGELPDFMGLYGVTELPGFWQPFYSFPLTMAAVVLIPGLLAGLLGYLVFRNRLKGVYFSILTQAGTIVFFNFFNGQQKLFNGTNGLIDFTTLFGATVSDTKTQFVFYTLTVVFLAATYGICRWLTSGRFGRLLIAIRDDESRVRFSGYYLCLIH
;
A
#
# COMPACT_ATOMS: atom_id res chain seq x y z
N MET A 1 -1.57 13.57 -33.01
CA MET A 1 -2.80 12.74 -33.13
C MET A 1 -2.58 11.25 -32.83
N ARG A 2 -1.40 10.65 -33.11
CA ARG A 2 -1.09 9.21 -32.87
C ARG A 2 -1.10 8.75 -31.39
N LYS A 3 -0.98 9.66 -30.41
CA LYS A 3 -0.99 9.32 -28.96
C LYS A 3 -2.38 9.04 -28.36
N ARG A 4 -3.47 9.58 -28.95
CA ARG A 4 -4.83 9.40 -28.39
C ARG A 4 -5.40 7.99 -28.66
N GLY A 5 -5.09 7.40 -29.82
CA GLY A 5 -5.55 6.05 -30.18
C GLY A 5 -4.99 4.96 -29.27
N GLY A 6 -3.69 5.04 -28.94
CA GLY A 6 -3.06 4.07 -28.03
C GLY A 6 -3.62 4.12 -26.61
N LEU A 7 -3.94 5.32 -26.11
CA LEU A 7 -4.53 5.50 -24.78
C LEU A 7 -5.95 4.91 -24.70
N LEU A 8 -6.77 5.09 -25.74
CA LEU A 8 -8.12 4.54 -25.77
C LEU A 8 -8.12 3.00 -25.81
N ILE A 9 -7.18 2.41 -26.53
CA ILE A 9 -6.99 0.95 -26.57
C ILE A 9 -6.56 0.45 -25.18
N GLU A 10 -5.57 1.10 -24.56
CA GLU A 10 -5.08 0.76 -23.22
C GLU A 10 -6.20 0.78 -22.18
N VAL A 11 -6.99 1.87 -22.13
CA VAL A 11 -8.15 1.99 -21.25
C VAL A 11 -9.19 0.90 -21.56
N GLY A 12 -9.47 0.64 -22.83
CA GLY A 12 -10.38 -0.42 -23.25
C GLY A 12 -9.96 -1.80 -22.75
N VAL A 13 -8.67 -2.13 -22.84
CA VAL A 13 -8.12 -3.40 -22.33
C VAL A 13 -8.25 -3.49 -20.81
N VAL A 14 -7.89 -2.44 -20.08
CA VAL A 14 -7.97 -2.44 -18.60
C VAL A 14 -9.41 -2.60 -18.12
N VAL A 15 -10.35 -1.89 -18.75
CA VAL A 15 -11.78 -2.01 -18.43
C VAL A 15 -12.29 -3.41 -18.77
N ALA A 16 -11.91 -3.97 -19.92
CA ALA A 16 -12.29 -5.34 -20.29
C ALA A 16 -11.76 -6.37 -19.27
N ILE A 17 -10.51 -6.25 -18.81
CA ILE A 17 -9.94 -7.11 -17.78
C ILE A 17 -10.71 -6.94 -16.46
N ALA A 18 -10.94 -5.70 -16.00
CA ALA A 18 -11.67 -5.45 -14.77
C ALA A 18 -13.10 -6.03 -14.80
N LEU A 19 -13.83 -5.85 -15.91
CA LEU A 19 -15.15 -6.44 -16.09
C LEU A 19 -15.10 -7.97 -16.13
N SER A 20 -14.09 -8.55 -16.78
CA SER A 20 -13.90 -10.01 -16.78
C SER A 20 -13.67 -10.55 -15.37
N LEU A 21 -12.90 -9.85 -14.54
CA LEU A 21 -12.67 -10.22 -13.14
C LEU A 21 -13.97 -10.10 -12.31
N ILE A 22 -14.78 -9.07 -12.54
CA ILE A 22 -16.02 -8.84 -11.77
C ILE A 22 -17.14 -9.81 -12.19
N ILE A 23 -17.24 -10.17 -13.47
CA ILE A 23 -18.39 -10.93 -13.99
C ILE A 23 -18.07 -12.42 -14.14
N ILE A 24 -16.91 -12.78 -14.67
CA ILE A 24 -16.58 -14.17 -15.04
C ILE A 24 -16.02 -14.93 -13.84
N MET A 25 -15.07 -14.34 -13.11
CA MET A 25 -14.38 -15.05 -12.02
C MET A 25 -15.30 -15.52 -10.88
N PRO A 26 -16.33 -14.76 -10.43
CA PRO A 26 -17.23 -15.23 -9.37
C PRO A 26 -18.12 -16.40 -9.80
N VAL A 27 -18.39 -16.54 -11.10
CA VAL A 27 -19.18 -17.65 -11.66
C VAL A 27 -18.33 -18.90 -11.82
N VAL A 28 -17.05 -18.73 -12.17
CA VAL A 28 -16.12 -19.84 -12.41
C VAL A 28 -15.47 -20.36 -11.12
N LEU A 29 -15.23 -19.49 -10.14
CA LEU A 29 -14.48 -19.83 -8.93
C LEU A 29 -15.39 -20.08 -7.73
N SER A 30 -15.03 -21.08 -6.92
CA SER A 30 -15.59 -21.26 -5.58
C SER A 30 -15.31 -20.04 -4.68
N GLN A 31 -16.16 -19.79 -3.68
CA GLN A 31 -16.02 -18.67 -2.73
C GLN A 31 -14.63 -18.56 -2.09
N PHE A 32 -14.02 -19.69 -1.69
CA PHE A 32 -12.67 -19.69 -1.13
C PHE A 32 -11.62 -19.18 -2.11
N ARG A 33 -11.65 -19.66 -3.36
CA ARG A 33 -10.73 -19.24 -4.43
C ARG A 33 -10.95 -17.78 -4.82
N LEU A 34 -12.19 -17.30 -4.79
CA LEU A 34 -12.50 -15.89 -5.06
C LEU A 34 -11.92 -14.96 -3.98
N ASN A 35 -12.04 -15.34 -2.70
CA ASN A 35 -11.39 -14.63 -1.60
C ASN A 35 -9.86 -14.65 -1.71
N LEU A 36 -9.28 -15.79 -2.09
CA LEU A 36 -7.84 -15.92 -2.30
C LEU A 36 -7.37 -15.03 -3.47
N LEU A 37 -8.12 -15.01 -4.57
CA LEU A 37 -7.87 -14.11 -5.69
C LEU A 37 -7.94 -12.64 -5.25
N GLY A 38 -8.94 -12.25 -4.47
CA GLY A 38 -9.04 -10.91 -3.89
C GLY A 38 -7.79 -10.51 -3.09
N ARG A 39 -7.24 -11.45 -2.29
CA ARG A 39 -5.98 -11.23 -1.57
C ARG A 39 -4.81 -11.00 -2.54
N PHE A 40 -4.67 -11.81 -3.59
CA PHE A 40 -3.62 -11.60 -4.59
C PHE A 40 -3.76 -10.27 -5.33
N LEU A 41 -4.98 -9.86 -5.68
CA LEU A 41 -5.25 -8.57 -6.31
C LEU A 41 -4.90 -7.40 -5.38
N SER A 42 -5.18 -7.51 -4.07
CA SER A 42 -4.77 -6.49 -3.11
C SER A 42 -3.23 -6.36 -3.00
N LEU A 43 -2.50 -7.48 -3.05
CA LEU A 43 -1.04 -7.46 -3.10
C LEU A 43 -0.50 -6.91 -4.44
N ALA A 44 -1.24 -7.11 -5.55
CA ALA A 44 -0.91 -6.51 -6.83
C ALA A 44 -0.97 -4.98 -6.79
N ILE A 45 -1.89 -4.39 -6.01
CA ILE A 45 -1.93 -2.93 -5.78
C ILE A 45 -0.62 -2.45 -5.15
N ALA A 46 -0.14 -3.16 -4.13
CA ALA A 46 1.14 -2.84 -3.50
C ALA A 46 2.32 -3.02 -4.49
N ALA A 47 2.28 -4.06 -5.31
CA ALA A 47 3.28 -4.31 -6.35
C ALA A 47 3.32 -3.20 -7.41
N LEU A 48 2.18 -2.64 -7.82
CA LEU A 48 2.12 -1.49 -8.73
C LEU A 48 2.82 -0.25 -8.16
N GLY A 49 2.72 -0.02 -6.85
CA GLY A 49 3.43 1.07 -6.19
C GLY A 49 4.96 0.90 -6.25
N ILE A 50 5.44 -0.33 -6.05
CA ILE A 50 6.86 -0.68 -6.14
C ILE A 50 7.35 -0.55 -7.58
N ASP A 51 6.59 -1.09 -8.55
CA ASP A 51 6.91 -1.01 -9.98
C ASP A 51 6.98 0.43 -10.48
N LEU A 52 6.08 1.30 -10.03
CA LEU A 52 6.10 2.71 -10.36
C LEU A 52 7.41 3.38 -9.91
N ILE A 53 7.83 3.15 -8.67
CA ILE A 53 9.04 3.78 -8.13
C ILE A 53 10.28 3.18 -8.79
N TRP A 54 10.42 1.86 -8.80
CA TRP A 54 11.60 1.23 -9.36
C TRP A 54 11.69 1.40 -10.89
N GLY A 55 10.58 1.21 -11.60
CA GLY A 55 10.47 1.32 -13.05
C GLY A 55 10.69 2.73 -13.58
N TYR A 56 10.25 3.78 -12.90
CA TYR A 56 10.41 5.16 -13.39
C TYR A 56 11.59 5.91 -12.78
N THR A 57 11.95 5.65 -11.52
CA THR A 57 13.05 6.36 -10.86
C THR A 57 14.39 5.60 -10.89
N GLY A 58 14.35 4.28 -11.12
CA GLY A 58 15.53 3.42 -11.01
C GLY A 58 15.97 3.13 -9.57
N LEU A 59 15.35 3.75 -8.57
CA LEU A 59 15.64 3.53 -7.16
C LEU A 59 14.82 2.36 -6.62
N LEU A 60 15.50 1.34 -6.10
CA LEU A 60 14.85 0.25 -5.39
C LEU A 60 14.59 0.68 -3.94
N SER A 61 13.33 0.92 -3.57
CA SER A 61 12.94 1.07 -2.16
C SER A 61 12.45 -0.28 -1.64
N LEU A 62 13.06 -0.75 -0.56
CA LEU A 62 12.66 -1.95 0.17
C LEU A 62 11.68 -1.63 1.33
N GLY A 63 11.30 -0.35 1.47
CA GLY A 63 10.47 0.17 2.57
C GLY A 63 8.97 0.16 2.34
N HIS A 64 8.50 -0.21 1.15
CA HIS A 64 7.10 -0.02 0.75
C HIS A 64 6.08 -0.75 1.63
N GLY A 65 6.47 -1.88 2.20
CA GLY A 65 5.62 -2.67 3.09
C GLY A 65 5.17 -1.88 4.34
N ILE A 66 5.96 -0.90 4.79
CA ILE A 66 5.62 -0.06 5.95
C ILE A 66 4.35 0.75 5.66
N PHE A 67 4.26 1.40 4.50
CA PHE A 67 3.12 2.25 4.15
C PHE A 67 1.85 1.44 3.93
N PHE A 68 1.98 0.29 3.25
CA PHE A 68 0.87 -0.64 3.06
C PHE A 68 0.37 -1.19 4.41
N GLY A 69 1.30 -1.62 5.28
CA GLY A 69 1.01 -2.11 6.61
C GLY A 69 0.30 -1.07 7.48
N LEU A 70 0.78 0.17 7.52
CA LEU A 70 0.17 1.24 8.32
C LEU A 70 -1.26 1.57 7.89
N GLY A 71 -1.52 1.64 6.58
CA GLY A 71 -2.88 1.81 6.06
C GLY A 71 -3.79 0.63 6.40
N GLY A 72 -3.28 -0.59 6.26
CA GLY A 72 -3.98 -1.82 6.64
C GLY A 72 -4.31 -1.89 8.14
N TYR A 73 -3.35 -1.54 9.00
CA TYR A 73 -3.55 -1.48 10.45
C TYR A 73 -4.58 -0.42 10.84
N ALA A 74 -4.57 0.76 10.21
CA ALA A 74 -5.55 1.81 10.50
C ALA A 74 -7.00 1.33 10.29
N ILE A 75 -7.29 0.67 9.15
CA ILE A 75 -8.63 0.11 8.91
C ILE A 75 -8.93 -1.14 9.75
N ALA A 76 -7.92 -1.97 10.03
CA ALA A 76 -8.09 -3.16 10.86
C ALA A 76 -8.40 -2.80 12.33
N ILE A 77 -7.83 -1.70 12.84
CA ILE A 77 -8.17 -1.13 14.16
C ILE A 77 -9.65 -0.76 14.19
N TYR A 78 -10.14 -0.01 13.19
CA TYR A 78 -11.55 0.34 13.07
C TYR A 78 -12.45 -0.91 13.05
N LEU A 79 -12.06 -1.94 12.30
CA LEU A 79 -12.81 -3.21 12.23
C LEU A 79 -12.82 -3.95 13.57
N LYS A 80 -11.71 -3.95 14.31
CA LYS A 80 -11.65 -4.56 15.65
C LYS A 80 -12.37 -3.77 16.73
N LEU A 81 -12.72 -2.52 16.47
CA LEU A 81 -13.56 -1.72 17.35
C LEU A 81 -15.07 -1.91 17.09
N GLN A 82 -15.46 -2.69 16.08
CA GLN A 82 -16.88 -3.06 15.82
C GLN A 82 -17.39 -4.16 16.76
N VAL A 83 -16.89 -4.20 17.99
CA VAL A 83 -17.27 -5.13 19.05
C VAL A 83 -18.31 -4.42 19.94
N PRO A 84 -19.21 -5.14 20.65
CA PRO A 84 -20.19 -4.51 21.54
C PRO A 84 -19.59 -3.47 22.49
N SER A 85 -20.35 -2.40 22.75
CA SER A 85 -19.90 -1.27 23.57
C SER A 85 -19.42 -1.72 24.95
N GLY A 86 -18.15 -1.45 25.27
CA GLY A 86 -17.54 -1.78 26.56
C GLY A 86 -16.64 -3.01 26.54
N GLU A 87 -16.61 -3.76 25.45
CA GLU A 87 -15.68 -4.87 25.26
C GLU A 87 -14.39 -4.42 24.55
N LEU A 88 -13.28 -5.06 24.90
CA LEU A 88 -12.00 -4.86 24.26
C LEU A 88 -11.81 -5.87 23.12
N PRO A 89 -11.00 -5.54 22.09
CA PRO A 89 -10.58 -6.51 21.09
C PRO A 89 -10.00 -7.78 21.73
N ASP A 90 -10.39 -8.95 21.23
CA ASP A 90 -10.08 -10.25 21.84
C ASP A 90 -8.59 -10.43 22.19
N PHE A 91 -7.70 -9.98 21.30
CA PHE A 91 -6.26 -10.09 21.49
C PHE A 91 -5.73 -9.25 22.67
N MET A 92 -6.36 -8.11 22.97
CA MET A 92 -5.92 -7.24 24.07
C MET A 92 -6.10 -7.94 25.43
N GLY A 93 -7.19 -8.71 25.58
CA GLY A 93 -7.42 -9.56 26.75
C GLY A 93 -6.34 -10.61 26.94
N LEU A 94 -5.86 -11.23 25.84
CA LEU A 94 -4.79 -12.24 25.88
C LEU A 94 -3.46 -11.70 26.45
N TYR A 95 -3.23 -10.39 26.33
CA TYR A 95 -2.01 -9.75 26.82
C TYR A 95 -2.21 -8.92 28.10
N GLY A 96 -3.35 -9.08 28.78
CA GLY A 96 -3.65 -8.43 30.05
C GLY A 96 -3.89 -6.92 29.96
N VAL A 97 -4.35 -6.43 28.80
CA VAL A 97 -4.77 -5.03 28.64
C VAL A 97 -6.20 -4.90 29.14
N THR A 98 -6.41 -4.04 30.15
CA THR A 98 -7.70 -3.86 30.84
C THR A 98 -8.49 -2.65 30.35
N GLU A 99 -7.85 -1.72 29.64
CA GLU A 99 -8.47 -0.51 29.12
C GLU A 99 -7.99 -0.24 27.69
N LEU A 100 -8.88 0.34 26.87
CA LEU A 100 -8.55 0.64 25.49
C LEU A 100 -7.53 1.78 25.43
N PRO A 101 -6.37 1.60 24.75
CA PRO A 101 -5.39 2.67 24.61
C PRO A 101 -6.00 3.93 23.97
N GLY A 102 -5.72 5.11 24.52
CA GLY A 102 -6.34 6.37 24.07
C GLY A 102 -6.17 6.67 22.58
N PHE A 103 -5.06 6.24 21.97
CA PHE A 103 -4.83 6.42 20.53
C PHE A 103 -5.70 5.53 19.62
N TRP A 104 -6.41 4.54 20.16
CA TRP A 104 -7.41 3.75 19.42
C TRP A 104 -8.77 4.46 19.34
N GLN A 105 -9.07 5.37 20.27
CA GLN A 105 -10.37 6.05 20.34
C GLN A 105 -10.75 6.83 19.06
N PRO A 106 -9.85 7.52 18.35
CA PRO A 106 -10.20 8.20 17.11
C PRO A 106 -10.76 7.25 16.02
N PHE A 107 -10.35 5.98 16.06
CA PHE A 107 -10.75 4.95 15.10
C PHE A 107 -12.15 4.39 15.34
N TYR A 108 -12.94 4.91 16.30
CA TYR A 108 -14.39 4.65 16.31
C TYR A 108 -15.10 5.35 15.14
N SER A 109 -14.57 6.47 14.66
CA SER A 109 -15.15 7.24 13.56
C SER A 109 -14.63 6.74 12.22
N PHE A 110 -15.54 6.29 11.35
CA PHE A 110 -15.19 5.82 10.01
C PHE A 110 -14.53 6.92 9.15
N PRO A 111 -15.05 8.17 9.07
CA PRO A 111 -14.39 9.24 8.33
C PRO A 111 -12.97 9.53 8.82
N LEU A 112 -12.77 9.53 10.15
CA LEU A 112 -11.46 9.78 10.73
C LEU A 112 -10.50 8.63 10.43
N THR A 113 -10.99 7.38 10.46
CA THR A 113 -10.21 6.21 10.03
C THR A 113 -9.79 6.33 8.57
N MET A 114 -10.69 6.71 7.66
CA MET A 114 -10.35 6.90 6.24
C MET A 114 -9.33 8.01 6.03
N ALA A 115 -9.44 9.11 6.78
CA ALA A 115 -8.41 10.14 6.79
C ALA A 115 -7.07 9.57 7.31
N ALA A 116 -7.08 8.79 8.40
CA ALA A 116 -5.89 8.17 8.97
C ALA A 116 -5.20 7.18 8.03
N VAL A 117 -5.96 6.39 7.26
CA VAL A 117 -5.44 5.44 6.24
C VAL A 117 -4.58 6.16 5.20
N VAL A 118 -4.88 7.42 4.87
CA VAL A 118 -4.11 8.22 3.92
C VAL A 118 -3.04 9.06 4.63
N LEU A 119 -3.43 9.74 5.72
CA LEU A 119 -2.58 10.69 6.42
C LEU A 119 -1.43 10.01 7.17
N ILE A 120 -1.64 8.87 7.83
CA ILE A 120 -0.57 8.21 8.60
C ILE A 120 0.56 7.74 7.68
N PRO A 121 0.30 6.95 6.61
CA PRO A 121 1.35 6.59 5.67
C PRO A 121 1.92 7.81 4.94
N GLY A 122 1.08 8.79 4.59
CA GLY A 122 1.49 10.01 3.89
C GLY A 122 2.43 10.91 4.71
N LEU A 123 2.16 11.11 6.00
CA LEU A 123 3.01 11.86 6.91
C LEU A 123 4.35 11.14 7.11
N LEU A 124 4.32 9.82 7.28
CA LEU A 124 5.55 9.04 7.38
C LEU A 124 6.35 9.10 6.08
N ALA A 125 5.70 8.97 4.92
CA ALA A 125 6.35 9.09 3.62
C ALA A 125 6.95 10.49 3.43
N GLY A 126 6.25 11.54 3.87
CA GLY A 126 6.75 12.91 3.86
C GLY A 126 7.96 13.11 4.77
N LEU A 127 7.94 12.56 5.97
CA LEU A 127 9.06 12.60 6.91
C LEU A 127 10.28 11.85 6.35
N LEU A 128 10.10 10.62 5.90
CA LEU A 128 11.17 9.81 5.31
C LEU A 128 11.72 10.47 4.03
N GLY A 129 10.83 10.99 3.17
CA GLY A 129 11.21 11.73 1.97
C GLY A 129 12.04 12.97 2.32
N TYR A 130 11.60 13.77 3.30
CA TYR A 130 12.34 14.93 3.78
C TYR A 130 13.74 14.56 4.28
N LEU A 131 13.87 13.51 5.09
CA LEU A 131 15.17 13.03 5.59
C LEU A 131 16.09 12.57 4.44
N VAL A 132 15.53 11.86 3.46
CA VAL A 132 16.27 11.39 2.28
C VAL A 132 16.80 12.58 1.45
N PHE A 133 15.96 13.59 1.20
CA PHE A 133 16.38 14.79 0.46
C PHE A 133 17.41 15.62 1.21
N ARG A 134 17.24 15.79 2.52
CA ARG A 134 18.20 16.52 3.37
C ARG A 134 19.57 15.86 3.37
N ASN A 135 19.61 14.53 3.40
CA ASN A 135 20.85 13.76 3.44
C ASN A 135 21.41 13.42 2.05
N ARG A 136 20.76 13.88 0.96
CA ARG A 136 21.13 13.66 -0.44
C ARG A 136 21.48 12.19 -0.76
N LEU A 137 20.72 11.25 -0.20
CA LEU A 137 20.97 9.83 -0.38
C LEU A 137 20.69 9.42 -1.83
N LYS A 138 21.58 8.64 -2.43
CA LYS A 138 21.46 8.16 -3.82
C LYS A 138 21.71 6.66 -3.91
N GLY A 139 21.12 6.04 -4.93
CA GLY A 139 21.34 4.65 -5.28
C GLY A 139 21.17 3.69 -4.10
N VAL A 140 22.18 2.85 -3.86
CA VAL A 140 22.15 1.76 -2.88
C VAL A 140 21.91 2.24 -1.44
N TYR A 141 22.40 3.43 -1.07
CA TYR A 141 22.22 3.96 0.28
C TYR A 141 20.75 4.19 0.63
N PHE A 142 19.93 4.58 -0.36
CA PHE A 142 18.50 4.72 -0.18
C PHE A 142 17.82 3.36 0.06
N SER A 143 18.23 2.32 -0.67
CA SER A 143 17.73 0.95 -0.47
C SER A 143 18.07 0.42 0.92
N ILE A 144 19.31 0.63 1.39
CA ILE A 144 19.75 0.21 2.74
C ILE A 144 18.96 0.96 3.81
N LEU A 145 18.77 2.29 3.67
CA LEU A 145 17.99 3.07 4.63
C LEU A 145 16.53 2.59 4.71
N THR A 146 15.88 2.38 3.57
CA THR A 146 14.48 1.94 3.54
C THR A 146 14.31 0.51 4.06
N GLN A 147 15.28 -0.37 3.82
CA GLN A 147 15.32 -1.71 4.42
C GLN A 147 15.51 -1.65 5.94
N ALA A 148 16.46 -0.86 6.43
CA ALA A 148 16.68 -0.66 7.86
C ALA A 148 15.42 -0.09 8.53
N GLY A 149 14.77 0.88 7.90
CA GLY A 149 13.48 1.42 8.35
C GLY A 149 12.41 0.33 8.47
N THR A 150 12.33 -0.57 7.49
CA THR A 150 11.39 -1.71 7.53
C THR A 150 11.64 -2.61 8.72
N ILE A 151 12.90 -2.93 9.01
CA ILE A 151 13.27 -3.77 10.15
C ILE A 151 12.91 -3.08 11.47
N VAL A 152 13.19 -1.77 11.59
CA VAL A 152 12.80 -1.00 12.79
C VAL A 152 11.29 -1.01 12.97
N PHE A 153 10.52 -0.77 11.90
CA PHE A 153 9.06 -0.83 11.96
C PHE A 153 8.54 -2.22 12.34
N PHE A 154 9.08 -3.27 11.73
CA PHE A 154 8.73 -4.65 12.06
C PHE A 154 9.00 -4.98 13.52
N ASN A 155 10.20 -4.64 14.03
CA ASN A 155 10.56 -4.86 15.42
C ASN A 155 9.70 -4.05 16.38
N PHE A 156 9.35 -2.82 16.03
CA PHE A 156 8.47 -1.98 16.86
C PHE A 156 7.07 -2.60 16.99
N PHE A 157 6.44 -2.98 15.88
CA PHE A 157 5.10 -3.61 15.91
C PHE A 157 5.12 -4.94 16.66
N ASN A 158 6.17 -5.73 16.48
CA ASN A 158 6.32 -7.00 17.20
C ASN A 158 6.66 -6.83 18.67
N GLY A 159 7.36 -5.77 19.05
CA GLY A 159 7.58 -5.43 20.46
C GLY A 159 6.31 -4.94 21.15
N GLN A 160 5.34 -4.44 20.39
CA GLN A 160 4.08 -3.88 20.87
C GLN A 160 2.89 -4.84 20.66
N GLN A 161 3.07 -6.14 20.99
CA GLN A 161 2.01 -7.15 20.82
C GLN A 161 0.70 -6.80 21.55
N LYS A 162 0.82 -6.20 22.75
CA LYS A 162 -0.32 -5.72 23.54
C LYS A 162 -1.19 -4.73 22.78
N LEU A 163 -0.59 -3.93 21.90
CA LEU A 163 -1.24 -2.86 21.17
C LEU A 163 -1.65 -3.27 19.76
N PHE A 164 -0.83 -4.04 19.03
CA PHE A 164 -1.03 -4.31 17.61
C PHE A 164 -1.08 -5.80 17.24
N ASN A 165 -1.02 -6.69 18.23
CA ASN A 165 -0.95 -8.15 18.05
C ASN A 165 0.29 -8.66 17.26
N GLY A 166 1.29 -7.80 17.03
CA GLY A 166 2.56 -8.14 16.39
C GLY A 166 2.42 -8.95 15.10
N THR A 167 3.17 -10.06 14.98
CA THR A 167 3.19 -10.95 13.83
C THR A 167 1.88 -11.72 13.60
N ASN A 168 1.01 -11.82 14.60
CA ASN A 168 -0.28 -12.50 14.47
C ASN A 168 -1.25 -11.65 13.62
N GLY A 169 -1.03 -10.33 13.56
CA GLY A 169 -1.88 -9.40 12.86
C GLY A 169 -3.28 -9.27 13.50
N LEU A 170 -4.08 -8.37 12.96
CA LEU A 170 -5.47 -8.22 13.36
C LEU A 170 -6.33 -9.11 12.47
N ILE A 171 -6.95 -10.13 13.06
CA ILE A 171 -7.74 -11.17 12.38
C ILE A 171 -9.13 -11.28 13.01
N ASP A 172 -10.01 -12.12 12.46
CA ASP A 172 -11.37 -12.37 12.99
C ASP A 172 -12.22 -11.10 13.10
N PHE A 173 -12.46 -10.47 11.94
CA PHE A 173 -13.42 -9.39 11.81
C PHE A 173 -14.82 -9.95 11.64
N THR A 174 -15.75 -9.60 12.52
CA THR A 174 -17.09 -10.18 12.58
C THR A 174 -18.10 -9.37 11.78
N THR A 175 -18.07 -8.04 11.91
CA THR A 175 -19.05 -7.13 11.30
C THR A 175 -18.39 -5.89 10.69
N LEU A 176 -18.93 -5.43 9.56
CA LEU A 176 -18.63 -4.13 8.98
C LEU A 176 -19.95 -3.46 8.57
N PHE A 177 -20.20 -2.24 9.05
CA PHE A 177 -21.44 -1.48 8.78
C PHE A 177 -22.73 -2.28 9.05
N GLY A 178 -22.73 -3.12 10.09
CA GLY A 178 -23.85 -4.00 10.43
C GLY A 178 -24.01 -5.24 9.54
N ALA A 179 -23.17 -5.42 8.51
CA ALA A 179 -23.12 -6.63 7.69
C ALA A 179 -22.07 -7.61 8.23
N THR A 180 -22.41 -8.89 8.27
CA THR A 180 -21.46 -9.96 8.64
C THR A 180 -20.42 -10.13 7.54
N VAL A 181 -19.14 -10.11 7.91
CA VAL A 181 -18.00 -10.23 6.98
C VAL A 181 -17.96 -11.61 6.31
N SER A 182 -18.50 -12.63 6.97
CA SER A 182 -18.60 -14.00 6.46
C SER A 182 -19.70 -14.20 5.41
N ASP A 183 -20.61 -13.23 5.22
CA ASP A 183 -21.68 -13.37 4.24
C ASP A 183 -21.12 -13.34 2.81
N THR A 184 -21.69 -14.17 1.94
CA THR A 184 -21.27 -14.35 0.55
C THR A 184 -21.40 -13.03 -0.23
N LYS A 185 -22.47 -12.27 0.03
CA LYS A 185 -22.70 -10.97 -0.61
C LYS A 185 -21.65 -9.94 -0.19
N THR A 186 -21.35 -9.85 1.11
CA THR A 186 -20.33 -8.93 1.66
C THR A 186 -18.95 -9.21 1.08
N GLN A 187 -18.56 -10.49 1.00
CA GLN A 187 -17.28 -10.90 0.41
C GLN A 187 -17.19 -10.57 -1.08
N PHE A 188 -18.29 -10.75 -1.82
CA PHE A 188 -18.34 -10.37 -3.23
C PHE A 188 -18.20 -8.85 -3.42
N VAL A 189 -18.78 -8.04 -2.53
CA VAL A 189 -18.60 -6.58 -2.54
C VAL A 189 -17.14 -6.21 -2.28
N PHE A 190 -16.48 -6.80 -1.28
CA PHE A 190 -15.05 -6.54 -1.02
C PHE A 190 -14.15 -6.95 -2.18
N TYR A 191 -14.44 -8.09 -2.80
CA TYR A 191 -13.73 -8.54 -4.00
C TYR A 191 -13.88 -7.52 -5.14
N THR A 192 -15.12 -7.09 -5.42
CA THR A 192 -15.42 -6.11 -6.47
C THR A 192 -14.75 -4.76 -6.20
N LEU A 193 -14.81 -4.27 -4.96
CA LEU A 193 -14.12 -3.06 -4.54
C LEU A 193 -12.61 -3.19 -4.75
N THR A 194 -12.01 -4.34 -4.44
CA THR A 194 -10.57 -4.58 -4.65
C THR A 194 -10.21 -4.48 -6.14
N VAL A 195 -11.03 -5.04 -7.04
CA VAL A 195 -10.82 -4.94 -8.50
C VAL A 195 -10.93 -3.48 -8.97
N VAL A 196 -11.93 -2.75 -8.48
CA VAL A 196 -12.12 -1.32 -8.80
C VAL A 196 -10.94 -0.49 -8.30
N PHE A 197 -10.48 -0.72 -7.07
CA PHE A 197 -9.30 -0.06 -6.53
C PHE A 197 -8.03 -0.38 -7.32
N LEU A 198 -7.83 -1.63 -7.75
CA LEU A 198 -6.70 -1.99 -8.59
C LEU A 198 -6.70 -1.24 -9.93
N ALA A 199 -7.86 -1.18 -10.60
CA ALA A 199 -8.01 -0.44 -11.84
C ALA A 199 -7.80 1.08 -11.63
N ALA A 200 -8.32 1.62 -10.52
CA ALA A 200 -8.14 3.03 -10.16
C ALA A 200 -6.67 3.35 -9.86
N THR A 201 -5.97 2.51 -9.08
CA THR A 201 -4.54 2.66 -8.79
C THR A 201 -3.72 2.60 -10.07
N TYR A 202 -3.99 1.65 -10.97
CA TYR A 202 -3.36 1.60 -12.28
C TYR A 202 -3.60 2.90 -13.07
N GLY A 203 -4.84 3.39 -13.12
CA GLY A 203 -5.19 4.65 -13.78
C GLY A 203 -4.43 5.85 -13.21
N ILE A 204 -4.27 5.92 -11.88
CA ILE A 204 -3.49 6.95 -11.19
C ILE A 204 -2.01 6.84 -11.57
N CYS A 205 -1.42 5.64 -11.52
CA CYS A 205 -0.04 5.40 -11.94
C CYS A 205 0.17 5.82 -13.40
N ARG A 206 -0.78 5.49 -14.27
CA ARG A 206 -0.73 5.83 -15.69
C ARG A 206 -0.82 7.34 -15.92
N TRP A 207 -1.73 8.01 -15.23
CA TRP A 207 -1.88 9.46 -15.27
C TRP A 207 -0.59 10.17 -14.81
N LEU A 208 -0.04 9.74 -13.68
CA LEU A 208 1.17 10.31 -13.08
C LEU A 208 2.41 10.17 -13.99
N THR A 209 2.55 9.01 -14.63
CA THR A 209 3.69 8.68 -15.51
C THR A 209 3.60 9.34 -16.89
N SER A 210 2.38 9.59 -17.38
CA SER A 210 2.18 10.27 -18.67
C SER A 210 2.48 11.78 -18.64
N GLY A 211 2.56 12.38 -17.44
CA GLY A 211 2.71 13.81 -17.22
C GLY A 211 4.13 14.38 -17.30
N ARG A 212 4.31 15.61 -16.79
CA ARG A 212 5.65 16.22 -16.60
C ARG A 212 6.44 15.51 -15.50
N PHE A 213 5.73 15.05 -14.47
CA PHE A 213 6.31 14.35 -13.33
C PHE A 213 6.98 13.02 -13.74
N GLY A 214 6.29 12.16 -14.49
CA GLY A 214 6.89 10.90 -14.97
C GLY A 214 8.15 11.12 -15.82
N ARG A 215 8.16 12.15 -16.69
CA ARG A 215 9.36 12.51 -17.46
C ARG A 215 10.52 12.98 -16.59
N LEU A 216 10.23 13.69 -15.50
CA LEU A 216 11.26 14.10 -14.52
C LEU A 216 11.83 12.89 -13.79
N LEU A 217 10.99 11.93 -13.40
CA LEU A 217 11.45 10.69 -12.75
C LEU A 217 12.40 9.90 -13.66
N ILE A 218 12.04 9.75 -14.93
CA ILE A 218 12.88 9.09 -15.93
C ILE A 218 14.20 9.87 -16.12
N ALA A 219 14.14 11.20 -16.17
CA ALA A 219 15.35 12.02 -16.28
C ALA A 219 16.30 11.82 -15.08
N ILE A 220 15.77 11.71 -13.86
CA ILE A 220 16.58 11.42 -12.65
C ILE A 220 17.24 10.03 -12.76
N ARG A 221 16.50 9.03 -13.26
CA ARG A 221 17.03 7.68 -13.52
C ARG A 221 18.17 7.70 -14.54
N ASP A 222 18.02 8.48 -15.61
CA ASP A 222 19.01 8.56 -16.69
C ASP A 222 20.25 9.38 -16.30
N ASP A 223 20.14 10.33 -15.36
CA ASP A 223 21.23 11.21 -14.93
C ASP A 223 22.36 10.46 -14.19
N GLU A 224 22.07 9.33 -13.54
CA GLU A 224 23.10 8.47 -12.92
C GLU A 224 23.94 7.71 -13.97
N SER A 225 23.41 7.56 -15.18
CA SER A 225 24.05 6.85 -16.30
C SER A 225 24.98 7.75 -17.12
N ARG A 226 24.73 9.07 -17.16
CA ARG A 226 25.45 10.01 -18.03
C ARG A 226 26.82 10.47 -17.51
N VAL A 227 27.20 10.13 -16.28
CA VAL A 227 28.56 10.39 -15.77
C VAL A 227 29.54 9.27 -16.19
N ARG A 228 29.05 8.07 -16.57
CA ARG A 228 29.91 6.95 -16.99
C ARG A 228 30.30 6.97 -18.49
N PHE A 229 29.59 7.74 -19.32
CA PHE A 229 29.84 7.80 -20.78
C PHE A 229 30.30 9.16 -21.29
N SER A 230 30.50 10.16 -20.41
CA SER A 230 30.97 11.48 -20.83
C SER A 230 32.49 11.64 -20.94
N GLY A 231 33.26 10.54 -20.91
CA GLY A 231 34.66 10.55 -21.35
C GLY A 231 35.61 11.44 -20.56
N TYR A 232 35.28 11.84 -19.33
CA TYR A 232 36.28 12.44 -18.45
C TYR A 232 37.04 11.32 -17.73
N TYR A 233 38.23 11.06 -18.24
CA TYR A 233 39.28 10.29 -17.56
C TYR A 233 39.42 10.79 -16.12
N LEU A 234 39.17 9.90 -15.15
CA LEU A 234 39.62 10.07 -13.77
C LEU A 234 41.13 9.74 -13.71
N CYS A 235 41.93 10.49 -14.46
CA CYS A 235 43.39 10.37 -14.46
C CYS A 235 44.03 11.76 -14.63
N LEU A 236 43.62 12.71 -13.80
CA LEU A 236 44.42 13.87 -13.39
C LEU A 236 43.58 14.70 -12.44
N ILE A 237 43.79 14.50 -11.15
CA ILE A 237 44.21 15.54 -10.21
C ILE A 237 44.58 14.80 -8.92
N HIS A 238 45.84 15.02 -8.58
CA HIS A 238 46.52 14.70 -7.33
C HIS A 238 45.77 15.26 -6.12
#